data_AF-A0AAE0VZ01-F1
#
_entry.id   AF-A0AAE0VZ01-F1
#
_cell.length_a   1.000
_cell.length_b   1.000
_cell.length_c   1.000
_cell.angle_alpha   90.00
_cell.angle_beta   90.00
_cell.angle_gamma   90.00
#
_symmetry.space_group_name_H-M   'P 1'
#
loop_
_entity.id
_entity.type
_entity.pdbx_description
1 polymer ?
#
loop_
_entity_poly.entity_id
_entity_poly.type
_entity_poly.pdbx_seq_one_letter_code
_entity_poly.pdbx_strand_id
1 'polypeptide(L)'
;MECKFEISLNFMAGTFVKKGPKISIIIKLHYDNEDVINIQHVSSNAVKYNQEDVIKIHNVSSKAVKYEQEDVIKIHHVSSNAVKYDHEDVINIHVSSNAVKYDHEDVIKIHHVSSNAVKYDHEDVIYIHHVSSNAVKYDNEDVINIHHVSSNAVKYDHEDIMNIHHVSSNAVKYDHEDVMNIHYVSSNAVKYDHEDIINIQHVTSIAVKYDHEDVIKIHYVSSNAVKYNQDVMNINHVSSNSVKYDHEDVINIHHVTSNAVKYDHEDVMNIHCVIKCCQV
;
A
#
# COMPACT_ATOMS: atom_id res chain seq x y z
N MET A 1 -24.69 -33.03 -2.42
CA MET A 1 -25.44 -32.65 -3.64
C MET A 1 -25.38 -31.14 -3.73
N GLU A 2 -24.48 -30.61 -4.55
CA GLU A 2 -24.43 -29.17 -4.83
C GLU A 2 -25.47 -28.86 -5.91
N CYS A 3 -26.58 -28.23 -5.53
CA CYS A 3 -27.49 -27.66 -6.51
C CYS A 3 -26.92 -26.30 -6.95
N LYS A 4 -26.44 -26.22 -8.20
CA LYS A 4 -26.20 -24.94 -8.86
C LYS A 4 -27.56 -24.40 -9.32
N PHE A 5 -27.97 -23.26 -8.78
CA PHE A 5 -29.09 -22.51 -9.31
C PHE A 5 -28.53 -21.34 -10.11
N GLU A 6 -28.71 -21.38 -11.42
CA GLU A 6 -28.51 -20.22 -12.28
C GLU A 6 -29.82 -19.43 -12.25
N ILE A 7 -29.80 -18.30 -11.55
CA ILE A 7 -30.92 -17.40 -11.45
C ILE A 7 -30.62 -16.25 -12.42
N SER A 8 -31.15 -16.35 -13.65
CA SER A 8 -31.19 -15.22 -14.59
C SER A 8 -32.39 -14.36 -14.23
N LEU A 9 -32.15 -13.21 -13.59
CA LEU A 9 -33.19 -12.28 -13.16
C LEU A 9 -33.26 -11.13 -14.17
N ASN A 10 -34.21 -11.17 -15.10
CA ASN A 10 -34.71 -9.95 -15.72
C ASN A 10 -35.67 -9.29 -14.73
N PHE A 11 -35.17 -8.40 -13.86
CA PHE A 11 -36.01 -7.77 -12.84
C PHE A 11 -36.01 -6.25 -12.95
N MET A 12 -37.18 -5.72 -13.27
CA MET A 12 -37.64 -4.45 -12.70
C MET A 12 -37.83 -4.66 -11.19
N ALA A 13 -37.05 -3.94 -10.38
CA ALA A 13 -37.19 -3.71 -8.94
C ALA A 13 -37.91 -4.79 -8.08
N GLY A 14 -37.13 -5.61 -7.37
CA GLY A 14 -37.67 -6.45 -6.29
C GLY A 14 -36.60 -7.08 -5.39
N THR A 15 -36.79 -6.98 -4.07
CA THR A 15 -35.94 -7.60 -3.03
C THR A 15 -36.36 -9.06 -2.77
N PHE A 16 -35.38 -9.98 -2.71
CA PHE A 16 -35.60 -11.38 -2.33
C PHE A 16 -34.74 -11.79 -1.13
N VAL A 17 -35.37 -12.40 -0.12
CA VAL A 17 -34.67 -13.08 0.99
C VAL A 17 -35.19 -14.53 1.06
N LYS A 18 -34.30 -15.52 1.03
CA LYS A 18 -34.66 -16.92 1.32
C LYS A 18 -33.64 -17.55 2.27
N LYS A 19 -34.13 -18.05 3.42
CA LYS A 19 -33.37 -18.89 4.37
C LYS A 19 -33.43 -20.35 3.93
N GLY A 20 -32.26 -21.00 3.75
CA GLY A 20 -32.11 -22.43 3.45
C GLY A 20 -30.65 -22.78 3.08
N PRO A 21 -30.19 -24.05 3.24
CA PRO A 21 -28.76 -24.34 3.40
C PRO A 21 -28.00 -24.30 2.06
N LYS A 22 -26.82 -23.64 2.10
CA LYS A 22 -25.77 -23.58 1.06
C LYS A 22 -26.30 -23.33 -0.37
N ILE A 23 -26.77 -22.12 -0.62
CA ILE A 23 -27.10 -21.63 -1.97
C ILE A 23 -25.92 -20.79 -2.47
N SER A 24 -25.30 -21.20 -3.57
CA SER A 24 -24.45 -20.32 -4.38
C SER A 24 -25.37 -19.55 -5.32
N ILE A 25 -25.60 -18.27 -5.04
CA ILE A 25 -26.39 -17.38 -5.91
C ILE A 25 -25.40 -16.77 -6.90
N ILE A 26 -25.45 -17.18 -8.17
CA ILE A 26 -24.83 -16.44 -9.26
C ILE A 26 -25.89 -15.44 -9.73
N ILE A 27 -25.69 -14.16 -9.43
CA ILE A 27 -26.52 -13.09 -10.01
C ILE A 27 -25.85 -12.71 -11.34
N LYS A 28 -26.41 -13.18 -12.46
CA LYS A 28 -26.10 -12.61 -13.79
C LYS A 28 -27.13 -11.52 -14.04
N LEU A 29 -26.70 -10.27 -13.92
CA LEU A 29 -27.46 -9.11 -14.36
C LEU A 29 -27.03 -8.83 -15.80
N HIS A 30 -27.95 -8.93 -16.76
CA HIS A 30 -27.76 -8.50 -18.14
C HIS A 30 -28.71 -7.32 -18.34
N TYR A 31 -28.16 -6.14 -18.57
CA TYR A 31 -28.93 -4.92 -18.83
C TYR A 31 -28.44 -4.35 -20.16
N ASP A 32 -29.38 -4.10 -21.05
CA ASP A 32 -29.16 -3.29 -22.25
C ASP A 32 -29.62 -1.86 -21.89
N ASN A 33 -28.67 -0.92 -21.77
CA ASN A 33 -28.76 0.55 -21.63
C ASN A 33 -28.24 1.14 -20.30
N GLU A 34 -27.58 2.31 -20.45
CA GLU A 34 -26.93 3.26 -19.52
C GLU A 34 -27.60 3.52 -18.13
N ASP A 35 -27.94 2.48 -17.36
CA ASP A 35 -28.65 2.62 -16.09
C ASP A 35 -27.71 2.50 -14.88
N VAL A 36 -27.73 3.52 -14.02
CA VAL A 36 -27.08 3.46 -12.69
C VAL A 36 -27.81 2.45 -11.80
N ILE A 37 -27.19 1.31 -11.55
CA ILE A 37 -27.77 0.26 -10.70
C ILE A 37 -27.51 0.57 -9.21
N ASN A 38 -28.56 0.72 -8.42
CA ASN A 38 -28.47 0.86 -6.96
C ASN A 38 -28.87 -0.44 -6.26
N ILE A 39 -27.92 -1.16 -5.66
CA ILE A 39 -28.17 -2.35 -4.85
C ILE A 39 -27.90 -2.03 -3.37
N GLN A 40 -28.87 -2.26 -2.49
CA GLN A 40 -28.65 -2.01 -1.06
C GLN A 40 -27.87 -3.13 -0.35
N HIS A 41 -28.23 -4.39 -0.59
CA HIS A 41 -27.62 -5.52 0.11
C HIS A 41 -27.51 -6.75 -0.79
N VAL A 42 -26.33 -7.37 -0.82
CA VAL A 42 -26.07 -8.67 -1.44
C VAL A 42 -25.49 -9.63 -0.40
N SER A 43 -26.09 -10.82 -0.29
CA SER A 43 -25.56 -11.90 0.56
C SER A 43 -25.60 -13.22 -0.18
N SER A 44 -24.43 -13.85 -0.35
CA SER A 44 -24.30 -15.15 -1.04
C SER A 44 -23.03 -15.88 -0.60
N ASN A 45 -22.82 -17.13 -1.03
CA ASN A 45 -21.51 -17.80 -0.86
C ASN A 45 -20.43 -17.23 -1.78
N ALA A 46 -20.79 -16.85 -3.01
CA ALA A 46 -19.90 -16.26 -3.99
C ALA A 46 -20.67 -15.21 -4.78
N VAL A 47 -20.07 -14.04 -5.02
CA VAL A 47 -20.64 -12.99 -5.87
C VAL A 47 -19.65 -12.72 -7.00
N LYS A 48 -20.16 -12.72 -8.24
CA LYS A 48 -19.40 -12.29 -9.42
C LYS A 48 -20.19 -11.18 -10.10
N TYR A 49 -19.58 -10.03 -10.31
CA TYR A 49 -20.11 -8.94 -11.11
C TYR A 49 -19.35 -8.88 -12.43
N ASN A 50 -20.08 -8.80 -13.54
CA ASN A 50 -19.55 -8.64 -14.89
C ASN A 50 -20.52 -7.72 -15.66
N GLN A 51 -20.22 -6.42 -15.75
CA GLN A 51 -21.05 -5.42 -16.45
C GLN A 51 -20.18 -4.27 -16.97
N GLU A 52 -20.71 -3.52 -17.93
CA GLU A 52 -20.06 -2.35 -18.56
C GLU A 52 -20.56 -1.00 -17.99
N ASP A 53 -21.47 -0.99 -17.00
CA ASP A 53 -22.14 0.24 -16.51
C ASP A 53 -21.86 0.58 -15.03
N VAL A 54 -22.14 1.84 -14.65
CA VAL A 54 -21.98 2.39 -13.29
C VAL A 54 -22.85 1.67 -12.24
N ILE A 55 -22.22 1.04 -11.24
CA ILE A 55 -22.90 0.36 -10.14
C ILE A 55 -22.66 1.06 -8.80
N LYS A 56 -23.73 1.23 -8.02
CA LYS A 56 -23.68 1.59 -6.60
C LYS A 56 -24.19 0.45 -5.73
N ILE A 57 -23.28 -0.22 -5.00
CA ILE A 57 -23.65 -1.24 -4.03
C ILE A 57 -23.40 -0.73 -2.62
N HIS A 58 -24.40 -0.78 -1.75
CA HIS A 58 -24.19 -0.33 -0.37
C HIS A 58 -23.45 -1.39 0.47
N ASN A 59 -23.89 -2.64 0.43
CA ASN A 59 -23.31 -3.72 1.24
C ASN A 59 -23.22 -5.04 0.48
N VAL A 60 -22.05 -5.68 0.51
CA VAL A 60 -21.82 -7.05 0.05
C VAL A 60 -21.29 -7.91 1.20
N SER A 61 -21.92 -9.05 1.43
CA SER A 61 -21.42 -10.07 2.35
C SER A 61 -21.33 -11.42 1.64
N SER A 62 -20.12 -11.91 1.43
CA SER A 62 -19.90 -13.18 0.73
C SER A 62 -18.64 -13.90 1.17
N LYS A 63 -18.46 -15.19 0.88
CA LYS A 63 -17.14 -15.82 1.13
C LYS A 63 -16.12 -15.42 0.07
N ALA A 64 -16.56 -15.21 -1.16
CA ALA A 64 -15.72 -14.75 -2.25
C ALA A 64 -16.47 -13.72 -3.08
N VAL A 65 -15.81 -12.61 -3.39
CA VAL A 65 -16.35 -11.59 -4.28
C VAL A 65 -15.35 -11.36 -5.41
N LYS A 66 -15.81 -11.42 -6.66
CA LYS A 66 -15.03 -11.02 -7.83
C LYS A 66 -15.78 -9.93 -8.60
N TYR A 67 -15.08 -8.84 -8.89
CA TYR A 67 -15.54 -7.80 -9.81
C TYR A 67 -14.67 -7.89 -11.06
N GLU A 68 -15.28 -7.98 -12.24
CA GLU A 68 -14.67 -7.90 -13.58
C GLU A 68 -15.49 -6.86 -14.35
N GLN A 69 -15.13 -5.57 -14.38
CA GLN A 69 -15.95 -4.54 -15.06
C GLN A 69 -15.10 -3.44 -15.71
N GLU A 70 -15.66 -2.76 -16.69
CA GLU A 70 -14.99 -1.64 -17.40
C GLU A 70 -15.29 -0.28 -16.70
N ASP A 71 -16.51 -0.06 -16.15
CA ASP A 71 -16.95 1.27 -15.67
C ASP A 71 -17.14 1.45 -14.14
N VAL A 72 -17.05 2.71 -13.67
CA VAL A 72 -17.12 3.22 -12.28
C VAL A 72 -17.99 2.41 -11.30
N ILE A 73 -17.36 1.88 -10.24
CA ILE A 73 -18.05 1.22 -9.13
C ILE A 73 -17.96 2.02 -7.83
N LYS A 74 -19.11 2.30 -7.20
CA LYS A 74 -19.15 2.78 -5.81
C LYS A 74 -19.69 1.69 -4.90
N ILE A 75 -18.79 0.98 -4.20
CA ILE A 75 -19.20 0.03 -3.16
C ILE A 75 -18.95 0.60 -1.79
N HIS A 76 -20.00 0.82 -1.00
CA HIS A 76 -19.80 1.37 0.34
C HIS A 76 -19.16 0.37 1.30
N HIS A 77 -19.54 -0.92 1.28
CA HIS A 77 -18.97 -1.92 2.19
C HIS A 77 -18.91 -3.31 1.56
N VAL A 78 -17.74 -3.94 1.61
CA VAL A 78 -17.56 -5.37 1.30
C VAL A 78 -17.03 -6.11 2.52
N SER A 79 -17.73 -7.16 2.93
CA SER A 79 -17.26 -8.13 3.91
C SER A 79 -17.09 -9.50 3.24
N SER A 80 -15.85 -9.99 3.14
CA SER A 80 -15.59 -11.29 2.51
C SER A 80 -14.38 -12.05 3.03
N ASN A 81 -14.24 -13.35 2.76
CA ASN A 81 -12.95 -14.02 3.01
C ASN A 81 -11.94 -13.66 1.93
N ALA A 82 -12.37 -13.52 0.68
CA ALA A 82 -11.52 -13.14 -0.43
C ALA A 82 -12.25 -12.16 -1.35
N VAL A 83 -11.59 -11.08 -1.72
CA VAL A 83 -12.08 -10.13 -2.72
C VAL A 83 -11.04 -9.96 -3.82
N LYS A 84 -11.44 -10.14 -5.07
CA LYS A 84 -10.65 -9.74 -6.24
C LYS A 84 -11.39 -8.63 -6.97
N TYR A 85 -10.71 -7.52 -7.19
CA TYR A 85 -11.11 -6.49 -8.14
C TYR A 85 -10.24 -6.60 -9.39
N ASP A 86 -10.89 -6.46 -10.54
CA ASP A 86 -10.37 -6.58 -11.91
C ASP A 86 -11.16 -5.52 -12.68
N HIS A 87 -10.61 -4.31 -12.86
CA HIS A 87 -11.41 -3.15 -13.29
C HIS A 87 -10.58 -2.03 -13.95
N GLU A 88 -11.19 -1.26 -14.85
CA GLU A 88 -10.55 -0.19 -15.65
C GLU A 88 -10.88 1.26 -15.19
N ASP A 89 -11.55 1.50 -14.06
CA ASP A 89 -12.06 2.85 -13.74
C ASP A 89 -12.50 3.09 -12.28
N VAL A 90 -12.74 4.36 -11.92
CA VAL A 90 -12.80 4.85 -10.53
C VAL A 90 -13.64 4.02 -9.56
N ILE A 91 -12.95 3.44 -8.57
CA ILE A 91 -13.56 2.68 -7.49
C ILE A 91 -13.47 3.45 -6.15
N ASN A 92 -14.60 3.69 -5.48
CA ASN A 92 -14.65 4.14 -4.07
C ASN A 92 -15.11 2.98 -3.17
N ILE A 93 -14.22 2.40 -2.35
CA ILE A 93 -14.58 1.26 -1.48
C ILE A 93 -14.10 1.38 -0.03
N HIS A 94 -14.91 0.80 0.87
CA HIS A 94 -14.46 0.26 2.15
C HIS A 94 -14.52 -1.28 2.18
N VAL A 95 -13.37 -1.94 2.29
CA VAL A 95 -13.26 -3.42 2.30
C VAL A 95 -12.84 -3.93 3.67
N SER A 96 -13.52 -4.97 4.14
CA SER A 96 -13.10 -5.81 5.26
C SER A 96 -13.00 -7.26 4.77
N SER A 97 -11.78 -7.80 4.62
CA SER A 97 -11.62 -9.17 4.11
C SER A 97 -10.43 -9.93 4.66
N ASN A 98 -10.36 -11.26 4.58
CA ASN A 98 -9.09 -11.94 4.92
C ASN A 98 -8.01 -11.70 3.86
N ALA A 99 -8.39 -11.64 2.58
CA ALA A 99 -7.47 -11.37 1.47
C ALA A 99 -8.12 -10.45 0.44
N VAL A 100 -7.40 -9.44 -0.01
CA VAL A 100 -7.84 -8.54 -1.09
C VAL A 100 -6.76 -8.47 -2.15
N LYS A 101 -7.14 -8.71 -3.42
CA LYS A 101 -6.31 -8.40 -4.59
C LYS A 101 -7.01 -7.31 -5.40
N TYR A 102 -6.27 -6.25 -5.70
CA TYR A 102 -6.61 -5.24 -6.70
C TYR A 102 -5.70 -5.46 -7.91
N ASP A 103 -6.28 -5.40 -9.10
CA ASP A 103 -5.67 -5.72 -10.40
C ASP A 103 -6.34 -4.76 -11.39
N HIS A 104 -5.67 -3.68 -11.78
CA HIS A 104 -6.31 -2.55 -12.47
C HIS A 104 -5.37 -1.82 -13.40
N GLU A 105 -5.92 -1.30 -14.48
CA GLU A 105 -5.15 -0.56 -15.49
C GLU A 105 -5.22 0.96 -15.26
N ASP A 106 -6.18 1.46 -14.47
CA ASP A 106 -6.57 2.88 -14.48
C ASP A 106 -6.74 3.51 -13.06
N VAL A 107 -7.33 4.71 -12.95
CA VAL A 107 -7.37 5.50 -11.70
C VAL A 107 -8.26 4.92 -10.58
N ILE A 108 -7.70 4.70 -9.38
CA ILE A 108 -8.46 4.18 -8.20
C ILE A 108 -8.43 5.12 -7.00
N LYS A 109 -9.54 5.17 -6.25
CA LYS A 109 -9.66 5.84 -4.95
C LYS A 109 -10.14 4.93 -3.83
N ILE A 110 -9.23 4.25 -3.18
CA ILE A 110 -9.54 3.38 -2.03
C ILE A 110 -9.57 4.19 -0.74
N HIS A 111 -10.72 4.20 -0.07
CA HIS A 111 -10.86 4.94 1.19
C HIS A 111 -10.32 4.16 2.39
N HIS A 112 -10.74 2.90 2.55
CA HIS A 112 -10.33 2.10 3.69
C HIS A 112 -10.28 0.61 3.36
N VAL A 113 -9.16 -0.05 3.72
CA VAL A 113 -9.00 -1.50 3.61
C VAL A 113 -8.56 -2.05 4.94
N SER A 114 -9.34 -3.01 5.45
CA SER A 114 -8.98 -3.84 6.59
C SER A 114 -8.85 -5.28 6.12
N SER A 115 -7.65 -5.86 6.17
CA SER A 115 -7.45 -7.23 5.72
C SER A 115 -6.31 -8.00 6.39
N ASN A 116 -6.23 -9.33 6.30
CA ASN A 116 -5.00 -10.01 6.71
C ASN A 116 -3.90 -9.86 5.66
N ALA A 117 -4.26 -9.86 4.37
CA ALA A 117 -3.33 -9.68 3.27
C ALA A 117 -3.94 -8.81 2.17
N VAL A 118 -3.19 -7.83 1.70
CA VAL A 118 -3.58 -6.99 0.56
C VAL A 118 -2.48 -6.98 -0.48
N LYS A 119 -2.83 -7.24 -1.75
CA LYS A 119 -1.97 -7.00 -2.91
C LYS A 119 -2.63 -5.96 -3.81
N TYR A 120 -1.85 -4.95 -4.21
CA TYR A 120 -2.19 -4.01 -5.27
C TYR A 120 -1.23 -4.25 -6.45
N ASP A 121 -1.76 -4.76 -7.57
CA ASP A 121 -1.17 -4.65 -8.92
C ASP A 121 -1.86 -3.47 -9.61
N HIS A 122 -1.12 -2.49 -10.14
CA HIS A 122 -1.70 -1.51 -11.06
C HIS A 122 -0.65 -0.85 -11.94
N GLU A 123 -1.12 -0.37 -13.09
CA GLU A 123 -0.30 0.31 -14.09
C GLU A 123 -0.35 1.84 -13.92
N ASP A 124 -1.52 2.46 -13.64
CA ASP A 124 -1.67 3.93 -13.57
C ASP A 124 -1.68 4.55 -12.13
N VAL A 125 -2.76 5.24 -11.73
CA VAL A 125 -2.79 6.13 -10.57
C VAL A 125 -3.66 5.61 -9.43
N ILE A 126 -3.08 5.39 -8.26
CA ILE A 126 -3.81 4.97 -7.06
C ILE A 126 -3.74 6.00 -5.93
N TYR A 127 -4.91 6.31 -5.38
CA TYR A 127 -5.07 7.04 -4.12
C TYR A 127 -5.61 6.11 -3.05
N ILE A 128 -4.84 5.91 -1.97
CA ILE A 128 -5.23 5.11 -0.83
C ILE A 128 -5.21 5.96 0.44
N HIS A 129 -6.35 6.07 1.10
CA HIS A 129 -6.44 6.81 2.36
C HIS A 129 -5.96 5.98 3.56
N HIS A 130 -6.53 4.80 3.78
CA HIS A 130 -6.20 3.98 4.95
C HIS A 130 -6.09 2.49 4.63
N VAL A 131 -4.98 1.88 5.01
CA VAL A 131 -4.80 0.43 5.01
C VAL A 131 -4.43 -0.04 6.40
N SER A 132 -5.15 -1.04 6.89
CA SER A 132 -4.84 -1.80 8.08
C SER A 132 -4.75 -3.27 7.71
N SER A 133 -3.54 -3.85 7.74
CA SER A 133 -3.39 -5.26 7.36
C SER A 133 -2.24 -5.99 8.03
N ASN A 134 -2.22 -7.32 8.10
CA ASN A 134 -1.00 -8.01 8.56
C ASN A 134 0.11 -7.94 7.52
N ALA A 135 -0.22 -8.02 6.23
CA ALA A 135 0.73 -7.93 5.14
C ALA A 135 0.17 -7.11 3.98
N VAL A 136 0.96 -6.18 3.47
CA VAL A 136 0.61 -5.38 2.29
C VAL A 136 1.74 -5.45 1.26
N LYS A 137 1.40 -5.77 0.01
CA LYS A 137 2.29 -5.62 -1.15
C LYS A 137 1.69 -4.61 -2.13
N TYR A 138 2.51 -3.63 -2.50
CA TYR A 138 2.32 -2.73 -3.63
C TYR A 138 3.32 -3.14 -4.72
N ASP A 139 2.87 -3.17 -5.97
CA ASP A 139 3.53 -3.74 -7.15
C ASP A 139 3.08 -2.94 -8.38
N ASN A 140 3.67 -1.75 -8.59
CA ASN A 140 3.02 -0.65 -9.31
C ASN A 140 3.97 0.08 -10.25
N GLU A 141 3.46 0.53 -11.41
CA GLU A 141 4.32 1.14 -12.44
C GLU A 141 4.30 2.69 -12.36
N ASP A 142 3.14 3.38 -12.23
CA ASP A 142 3.07 4.87 -12.34
C ASP A 142 2.98 5.71 -11.02
N VAL A 143 1.80 5.99 -10.46
CA VAL A 143 1.67 7.02 -9.40
C VAL A 143 0.84 6.55 -8.24
N ILE A 144 1.49 6.43 -7.07
CA ILE A 144 0.80 6.07 -5.84
C ILE A 144 0.83 7.18 -4.78
N ASN A 145 -0.34 7.48 -4.24
CA ASN A 145 -0.52 8.39 -3.13
C ASN A 145 -1.17 7.66 -1.96
N ILE A 146 -0.41 7.43 -0.88
CA ILE A 146 -0.87 6.69 0.28
C ILE A 146 -0.83 7.56 1.52
N HIS A 147 -1.98 7.73 2.17
CA HIS A 147 -2.06 8.59 3.35
C HIS A 147 -1.67 7.86 4.64
N HIS A 148 -2.17 6.64 4.87
CA HIS A 148 -1.86 5.91 6.09
C HIS A 148 -1.83 4.39 5.90
N VAL A 149 -0.72 3.77 6.30
CA VAL A 149 -0.57 2.31 6.37
C VAL A 149 -0.24 1.87 7.78
N SER A 150 -1.00 0.91 8.30
CA SER A 150 -0.71 0.18 9.53
C SER A 150 -0.60 -1.30 9.20
N SER A 151 0.58 -1.90 9.39
CA SER A 151 0.75 -3.32 9.06
C SER A 151 1.85 -4.05 9.82
N ASN A 152 1.87 -5.39 9.86
CA ASN A 152 3.06 -6.08 10.37
C ASN A 152 4.19 -6.07 9.34
N ALA A 153 3.87 -6.21 8.05
CA ALA A 153 4.85 -6.18 6.98
C ALA A 153 4.31 -5.42 5.77
N VAL A 154 5.12 -4.51 5.24
CA VAL A 154 4.80 -3.78 4.00
C VAL A 154 5.96 -3.92 3.02
N LYS A 155 5.64 -4.34 1.79
CA LYS A 155 6.56 -4.23 0.65
C LYS A 155 5.97 -3.23 -0.34
N TYR A 156 6.76 -2.24 -0.71
CA TYR A 156 6.56 -1.42 -1.89
C TYR A 156 7.54 -1.86 -2.96
N ASP A 157 7.04 -1.96 -4.18
CA ASP A 157 7.74 -2.36 -5.40
C ASP A 157 7.15 -1.43 -6.47
N HIS A 158 7.89 -0.39 -6.87
CA HIS A 158 7.33 0.72 -7.64
C HIS A 158 8.35 1.32 -8.62
N GLU A 159 7.96 1.56 -9.88
CA GLU A 159 8.85 2.16 -10.89
C GLU A 159 8.90 3.71 -10.82
N ASP A 160 7.76 4.42 -10.93
CA ASP A 160 7.73 5.91 -11.09
C ASP A 160 7.61 6.82 -9.83
N ILE A 161 6.40 7.19 -9.35
CA ILE A 161 6.23 8.23 -8.31
C ILE A 161 5.40 7.73 -7.14
N MET A 162 6.05 7.71 -5.97
CA MET A 162 5.41 7.31 -4.73
C MET A 162 5.41 8.42 -3.67
N ASN A 163 4.23 8.82 -3.22
CA ASN A 163 4.06 9.70 -2.05
C ASN A 163 3.37 8.97 -0.91
N ILE A 164 4.05 8.86 0.23
CA ILE A 164 3.52 8.24 1.44
C ILE A 164 3.55 9.22 2.61
N HIS A 165 2.41 9.41 3.25
CA HIS A 165 2.31 10.33 4.38
C HIS A 165 2.64 9.67 5.72
N HIS A 166 2.10 8.48 6.02
CA HIS A 166 2.37 7.79 7.28
C HIS A 166 2.41 6.27 7.14
N VAL A 167 3.50 5.65 7.61
CA VAL A 167 3.65 4.19 7.72
C VAL A 167 3.98 3.81 9.15
N SER A 168 3.18 2.92 9.72
CA SER A 168 3.44 2.25 10.98
C SER A 168 3.51 0.74 10.73
N SER A 169 4.68 0.13 10.89
CA SER A 169 4.82 -1.31 10.65
C SER A 169 5.92 -2.02 11.43
N ASN A 170 5.89 -3.35 11.59
CA ASN A 170 7.06 -4.03 12.15
C ASN A 170 8.22 -4.11 11.14
N ALA A 171 7.92 -4.32 9.87
CA ALA A 171 8.92 -4.39 8.81
C ALA A 171 8.43 -3.68 7.55
N VAL A 172 9.27 -2.81 6.98
CA VAL A 172 9.00 -2.13 5.72
C VAL A 172 10.17 -2.33 4.76
N LYS A 173 9.87 -2.80 3.54
CA LYS A 173 10.80 -2.77 2.41
C LYS A 173 10.25 -1.83 1.35
N TYR A 174 11.09 -0.92 0.88
CA TYR A 174 10.88 -0.16 -0.34
C TYR A 174 11.86 -0.69 -1.40
N ASP A 175 11.33 -1.23 -2.50
CA ASP A 175 11.97 -1.30 -3.82
C ASP A 175 11.38 -0.16 -4.63
N HIS A 176 12.21 0.70 -5.21
CA HIS A 176 11.72 1.75 -6.11
C HIS A 176 12.73 2.07 -7.21
N GLU A 177 12.35 2.60 -8.38
CA GLU A 177 13.29 3.05 -9.43
C GLU A 177 13.46 4.58 -9.49
N ASP A 178 12.39 5.40 -9.56
CA ASP A 178 12.44 6.87 -9.74
C ASP A 178 12.28 7.80 -8.48
N VAL A 179 11.08 8.25 -8.12
CA VAL A 179 10.89 9.32 -7.10
C VAL A 179 10.00 8.90 -5.94
N MET A 180 10.56 8.93 -4.74
CA MET A 180 9.83 8.59 -3.52
C MET A 180 9.87 9.72 -2.46
N ASN A 181 8.68 10.18 -2.05
CA ASN A 181 8.52 11.12 -0.93
C ASN A 181 7.80 10.44 0.24
N ILE A 182 8.47 10.38 1.40
CA ILE A 182 7.88 9.83 2.63
C ILE A 182 7.91 10.85 3.75
N HIS A 183 6.76 11.12 4.36
CA HIS A 183 6.70 12.05 5.50
C HIS A 183 7.07 11.35 6.81
N TYR A 184 6.39 10.26 7.16
CA TYR A 184 6.62 9.60 8.45
C TYR A 184 6.70 8.08 8.31
N VAL A 185 7.78 7.49 8.81
CA VAL A 185 7.93 6.04 9.01
C VAL A 185 8.21 5.75 10.48
N SER A 186 7.41 4.86 11.06
CA SER A 186 7.63 4.25 12.37
C SER A 186 7.68 2.74 12.20
N SER A 187 8.84 2.12 12.40
CA SER A 187 8.95 0.67 12.21
C SER A 187 10.06 -0.01 13.01
N ASN A 188 9.98 -1.31 13.28
CA ASN A 188 11.13 -2.00 13.89
C ASN A 188 12.28 -2.14 12.90
N ALA A 189 11.99 -2.45 11.63
CA ALA A 189 13.00 -2.60 10.59
C ALA A 189 12.55 -1.92 9.30
N VAL A 190 13.41 -1.08 8.75
CA VAL A 190 13.19 -0.44 7.44
C VAL A 190 14.36 -0.71 6.52
N LYS A 191 14.08 -1.24 5.33
CA LYS A 191 15.03 -1.32 4.21
C LYS A 191 14.54 -0.41 3.09
N TYR A 192 15.42 0.47 2.64
CA TYR A 192 15.30 1.18 1.37
C TYR A 192 16.28 0.56 0.38
N ASP A 193 15.78 0.28 -0.82
CA ASP A 193 16.45 -0.33 -1.96
C ASP A 193 15.95 0.47 -3.18
N HIS A 194 16.77 1.32 -3.77
CA HIS A 194 16.30 2.24 -4.81
C HIS A 194 17.43 2.75 -5.72
N GLU A 195 17.08 3.33 -6.87
CA GLU A 195 18.01 3.79 -7.90
C GLU A 195 18.15 5.34 -7.92
N ASP A 196 17.07 6.13 -7.81
CA ASP A 196 17.14 7.60 -8.05
C ASP A 196 16.99 8.55 -6.83
N ILE A 197 15.78 9.05 -6.52
CA ILE A 197 15.56 10.19 -5.61
C ILE A 197 14.61 9.82 -4.47
N ILE A 198 15.13 9.87 -3.25
CA ILE A 198 14.32 9.76 -2.02
C ILE A 198 14.36 11.04 -1.19
N ASN A 199 13.18 11.49 -0.78
CA ASN A 199 13.01 12.50 0.26
C ASN A 199 12.22 11.94 1.44
N ILE A 200 12.87 11.85 2.61
CA ILE A 200 12.23 11.39 3.84
C ILE A 200 12.26 12.48 4.90
N GLN A 201 11.09 12.82 5.46
CA GLN A 201 11.02 13.81 6.53
C GLN A 201 11.41 13.21 7.88
N HIS A 202 10.83 12.06 8.25
CA HIS A 202 11.07 11.47 9.57
C HIS A 202 11.05 9.94 9.55
N VAL A 203 12.11 9.34 10.08
CA VAL A 203 12.21 7.90 10.34
C VAL A 203 12.45 7.65 11.81
N THR A 204 11.58 6.86 12.43
CA THR A 204 11.81 6.24 13.74
C THR A 204 11.88 4.75 13.56
N SER A 205 13.02 4.13 13.89
CA SER A 205 13.12 2.68 13.77
C SER A 205 14.13 2.01 14.68
N ILE A 206 14.01 0.71 14.97
CA ILE A 206 15.09 0.00 15.67
C ILE A 206 16.29 -0.16 14.73
N ALA A 207 16.06 -0.55 13.48
CA ALA A 207 17.10 -0.74 12.49
C ALA A 207 16.70 -0.16 11.13
N VAL A 208 17.57 0.65 10.55
CA VAL A 208 17.39 1.19 9.20
C VAL A 208 18.58 0.82 8.32
N LYS A 209 18.29 0.27 7.14
CA LYS A 209 19.28 0.06 6.08
C LYS A 209 18.86 0.87 4.85
N TYR A 210 19.80 1.59 4.28
CA TYR A 210 19.68 2.17 2.95
C TYR A 210 20.72 1.53 2.03
N ASP A 211 20.28 0.88 0.95
CA ASP A 211 21.07 0.54 -0.26
C ASP A 211 20.60 1.49 -1.37
N HIS A 212 21.52 2.20 -2.03
CA HIS A 212 21.16 3.15 -3.08
C HIS A 212 22.35 3.56 -3.96
N GLU A 213 22.10 4.02 -5.19
CA GLU A 213 23.11 4.44 -6.20
C GLU A 213 23.18 5.98 -6.44
N ASP A 214 22.17 6.76 -6.06
CA ASP A 214 22.09 8.23 -6.28
C ASP A 214 21.72 9.06 -5.02
N VAL A 215 20.61 9.82 -5.02
CA VAL A 215 20.40 11.00 -4.15
C VAL A 215 19.36 10.76 -3.07
N ILE A 216 19.81 10.84 -1.82
CA ILE A 216 18.94 10.72 -0.65
C ILE A 216 18.96 12.00 0.22
N LYS A 217 17.77 12.54 0.49
CA LYS A 217 17.55 13.65 1.43
C LYS A 217 16.73 13.17 2.61
N ILE A 218 17.30 13.26 3.82
CA ILE A 218 16.59 12.89 5.05
C ILE A 218 16.64 14.04 6.05
N HIS A 219 15.49 14.47 6.57
CA HIS A 219 15.46 15.49 7.61
C HIS A 219 15.81 14.91 8.98
N TYR A 220 15.17 13.82 9.38
CA TYR A 220 15.38 13.26 10.72
C TYR A 220 15.36 11.73 10.74
N VAL A 221 16.41 11.14 11.32
CA VAL A 221 16.50 9.71 11.64
C VAL A 221 16.71 9.54 13.13
N SER A 222 15.83 8.77 13.78
CA SER A 222 16.02 8.25 15.13
C SER A 222 16.01 6.73 15.10
N SER A 223 17.14 6.11 15.41
CA SER A 223 17.22 4.65 15.37
C SER A 223 18.28 4.02 16.27
N ASN A 224 18.16 2.74 16.66
CA ASN A 224 19.25 2.09 17.39
C ASN A 224 20.45 1.76 16.48
N ALA A 225 20.18 1.37 15.24
CA ALA A 225 21.20 1.02 14.27
C ALA A 225 20.84 1.57 12.89
N VAL A 226 21.77 2.30 12.29
CA VAL A 226 21.62 2.78 10.91
C VAL A 226 22.81 2.35 10.08
N LYS A 227 22.52 1.73 8.92
CA LYS A 227 23.52 1.43 7.89
C LYS A 227 23.17 2.18 6.62
N TYR A 228 24.13 2.93 6.11
CA TYR A 228 24.08 3.58 4.81
C TYR A 228 25.09 2.91 3.89
N ASN A 229 24.67 2.49 2.70
CA ASN A 229 25.49 2.00 1.59
C ASN A 229 25.17 2.89 0.37
N GLN A 230 25.89 3.99 0.12
CA GLN A 230 25.40 5.04 -0.80
C GLN A 230 26.46 5.91 -1.47
N ASP A 231 26.04 6.63 -2.50
CA ASP A 231 26.86 7.58 -3.25
C ASP A 231 26.57 9.04 -2.86
N VAL A 232 25.33 9.56 -2.91
CA VAL A 232 25.06 10.97 -2.55
C VAL A 232 23.97 11.16 -1.48
N MET A 233 24.36 11.70 -0.33
CA MET A 233 23.46 11.84 0.82
C MET A 233 23.47 13.23 1.45
N ASN A 234 22.28 13.73 1.80
CA ASN A 234 22.12 14.87 2.71
C ASN A 234 21.19 14.52 3.88
N ILE A 235 21.75 14.47 5.09
CA ILE A 235 20.98 14.28 6.32
C ILE A 235 21.08 15.49 7.23
N ASN A 236 19.95 16.02 7.70
CA ASN A 236 19.96 17.11 8.66
C ASN A 236 20.25 16.60 10.08
N HIS A 237 19.58 15.55 10.53
CA HIS A 237 19.75 15.05 11.89
C HIS A 237 19.67 13.52 11.99
N VAL A 238 20.71 12.91 12.59
CA VAL A 238 20.75 11.50 12.97
C VAL A 238 20.91 11.39 14.48
N SER A 239 20.01 10.67 15.13
CA SER A 239 20.13 10.22 16.52
C SER A 239 20.17 8.70 16.55
N SER A 240 21.32 8.11 16.85
CA SER A 240 21.41 6.65 16.88
C SER A 240 22.44 6.07 17.81
N ASN A 241 22.18 4.89 18.39
CA ASN A 241 23.22 4.22 19.18
C ASN A 241 24.42 3.79 18.32
N SER A 242 24.17 3.36 17.08
CA SER A 242 25.21 2.93 16.16
C SER A 242 24.93 3.35 14.74
N VAL A 243 25.91 3.95 14.08
CA VAL A 243 25.82 4.32 12.66
C VAL A 243 27.01 3.75 11.91
N LYS A 244 26.75 3.04 10.81
CA LYS A 244 27.76 2.63 9.83
C LYS A 244 27.49 3.34 8.51
N TYR A 245 28.51 3.99 7.98
CA TYR A 245 28.55 4.47 6.61
C TYR A 245 29.48 3.54 5.81
N ASP A 246 28.96 2.99 4.72
CA ASP A 246 29.63 2.37 3.58
C ASP A 246 29.32 3.34 2.43
N HIS A 247 30.29 4.03 1.84
CA HIS A 247 29.98 4.91 0.71
C HIS A 247 31.12 5.03 -0.28
N GLU A 248 30.75 5.24 -1.54
CA GLU A 248 31.71 5.50 -2.61
C GLU A 248 31.88 7.02 -2.83
N ASP A 249 30.85 7.87 -2.66
CA ASP A 249 30.93 9.30 -3.06
C ASP A 249 30.77 10.37 -1.92
N VAL A 250 29.70 11.18 -1.91
CA VAL A 250 29.55 12.44 -1.16
C VAL A 250 28.47 12.36 -0.10
N ILE A 251 28.87 12.54 1.17
CA ILE A 251 27.93 12.61 2.30
C ILE A 251 28.00 13.98 3.00
N ASN A 252 26.84 14.65 3.11
CA ASN A 252 26.64 15.83 3.94
C ASN A 252 25.72 15.51 5.12
N ILE A 253 26.24 15.60 6.34
CA ILE A 253 25.43 15.44 7.56
C ILE A 253 25.61 16.64 8.47
N HIS A 254 24.50 17.29 8.84
CA HIS A 254 24.56 18.46 9.71
C HIS A 254 24.75 18.07 11.18
N HIS A 255 23.98 17.10 11.68
CA HIS A 255 24.04 16.72 13.10
C HIS A 255 23.95 15.20 13.29
N VAL A 256 24.95 14.64 13.96
CA VAL A 256 24.95 13.23 14.39
C VAL A 256 25.12 13.16 15.90
N THR A 257 24.13 12.59 16.58
CA THR A 257 24.27 12.15 17.97
C THR A 257 24.35 10.63 17.97
N SER A 258 25.51 10.08 18.34
CA SER A 258 25.67 8.63 18.37
C SER A 258 26.71 8.11 19.34
N ASN A 259 26.46 6.95 19.95
CA ASN A 259 27.44 6.31 20.84
C ASN A 259 28.60 5.70 20.04
N ALA A 260 28.32 5.17 18.84
CA ALA A 260 29.31 4.54 17.98
C ALA A 260 29.08 4.91 16.51
N VAL A 261 30.12 5.43 15.85
CA VAL A 261 30.08 5.71 14.42
C VAL A 261 31.27 5.06 13.74
N LYS A 262 31.02 4.31 12.67
CA LYS A 262 32.04 3.69 11.81
C LYS A 262 31.88 4.21 10.37
N TYR A 263 33.01 4.51 9.74
CA TYR A 263 33.10 4.91 8.35
C TYR A 263 33.96 3.89 7.59
N ASP A 264 33.39 3.33 6.52
CA ASP A 264 34.09 2.77 5.36
C ASP A 264 33.81 3.75 4.23
N HIS A 265 34.86 4.37 3.68
CA HIS A 265 34.72 5.39 2.63
C HIS A 265 35.94 5.44 1.73
N GLU A 266 35.71 5.72 0.45
CA GLU A 266 36.75 6.02 -0.52
C GLU A 266 36.84 7.53 -0.83
N ASP A 267 35.77 8.33 -0.66
CA ASP A 267 35.72 9.77 -1.00
C ASP A 267 35.20 10.73 0.11
N VAL A 268 34.51 11.83 -0.26
CA VAL A 268 34.41 13.09 0.53
C VAL A 268 33.24 13.09 1.51
N MET A 269 33.56 13.24 2.80
CA MET A 269 32.57 13.33 3.88
C MET A 269 32.60 14.67 4.62
N ASN A 270 31.46 15.36 4.66
CA ASN A 270 31.26 16.59 5.44
C ASN A 270 30.28 16.36 6.59
N ILE A 271 30.79 16.31 7.82
CA ILE A 271 29.95 16.27 9.02
C ILE A 271 30.15 17.56 9.82
N HIS A 272 29.08 18.33 9.99
CA HIS A 272 29.15 19.61 10.69
C HIS A 272 29.26 19.41 12.22
N CYS A 273 28.54 18.44 12.80
CA CYS A 273 28.59 18.18 14.23
C CYS A 273 28.42 16.68 14.55
N VAL A 274 29.33 16.13 15.36
CA VAL A 274 29.23 14.77 15.94
C VAL A 274 29.29 14.85 17.46
N ILE A 275 28.22 14.44 18.13
CA ILE A 275 28.18 14.29 19.59
C ILE A 275 28.27 12.80 19.91
N LYS A 276 29.42 12.38 20.43
CA LYS A 276 29.60 11.03 21.00
C LYS A 276 29.15 11.03 22.46
N CYS A 277 27.99 10.44 22.74
CA CYS A 277 27.57 10.20 24.11
C CYS A 277 28.34 9.01 24.67
N CYS A 278 29.36 9.28 25.49
CA CYS A 278 29.94 8.24 26.35
C CYS A 278 28.89 7.81 27.38
N GLN A 279 28.51 6.53 27.40
CA GLN A 279 27.70 5.99 28.49
C GLN A 279 28.49 6.13 29.81
N VAL A 280 27.90 6.82 30.79
CA VAL A 280 28.37 6.93 32.18
C VAL A 280 27.80 5.79 32.99
#